data_AF-A0A534ZES1-F1
#
_entry.id   AF-A0A534ZES1-F1
#
_cell.length_a   1.000
_cell.length_b   1.000
_cell.length_c   1.000
_cell.angle_alpha   90.00
_cell.angle_beta   90.00
_cell.angle_gamma   90.00
#
_symmetry.space_group_name_H-M   'P 1'
#
loop_
_entity.id
_entity.type
_entity.pdbx_description
1 polymer ?
#
loop_
_entity_poly.entity_id
_entity_poly.type
_entity_poly.pdbx_seq_one_letter_code
_entity_poly.pdbx_strand_id
1 'polypeptide(L)'
;MGGTRRSARQLTRCVDEGQGTMVVEGGRRPALWSEVMAEAWREALSDAEVRELLEMRDWRSWLSIAVDWGTIGIALALVARWPNPLTVVVALFVIGGRQLGLAVLMHEAAHRTLFRERRWNDLVGNWLCAYPVWSDLYPYRPYHLQHHAKTWTENDPDLPLAAPFPVSRASMRRKIWRDLSGRTGWKRLKATVRRDLGLSRGRVKRNFDAGLDALGGVVVTNGVLLGVLALAGHPALYLLWVGAWLTTYSLAMRLRSIAEHGMV
;
A
#
# COMPACT_ATOMS: atom_id res chain seq x y z
N MET A 1 -10.80 -4.25 -53.11
CA MET A 1 -9.59 -3.63 -52.51
C MET A 1 -9.45 -4.16 -51.10
N GLY A 2 -8.53 -5.10 -50.89
CA GLY A 2 -8.41 -5.90 -49.67
C GLY A 2 -7.63 -5.18 -48.57
N GLY A 3 -8.22 -5.11 -47.38
CA GLY A 3 -7.55 -4.64 -46.16
C GLY A 3 -6.73 -5.77 -45.54
N THR A 4 -5.41 -5.59 -45.48
CA THR A 4 -4.49 -6.52 -44.82
C THR A 4 -4.59 -6.35 -43.30
N ARG A 5 -5.23 -7.31 -42.63
CA ARG A 5 -5.07 -7.55 -41.19
C ARG A 5 -3.61 -7.91 -40.93
N ARG A 6 -2.87 -7.07 -40.20
CA ARG A 6 -1.54 -7.47 -39.69
C ARG A 6 -1.74 -8.55 -38.62
N SER A 7 -1.17 -9.73 -38.85
CA SER A 7 -1.31 -10.88 -37.95
C SER A 7 -0.52 -10.67 -36.66
N ALA A 8 -1.10 -11.10 -35.53
CA ALA A 8 -0.52 -11.05 -34.18
C ALA A 8 0.79 -11.86 -33.97
N ARG A 9 1.42 -12.38 -35.04
CA ARG A 9 2.67 -13.17 -34.98
C ARG A 9 3.95 -12.36 -35.11
N GLN A 10 3.87 -11.05 -35.36
CA GLN A 10 5.06 -10.18 -35.49
C GLN A 10 5.48 -9.48 -34.19
N LEU A 11 4.69 -9.58 -33.12
CA LEU A 11 4.98 -8.94 -31.83
C LEU A 11 5.86 -9.81 -30.89
N THR A 12 6.17 -11.04 -31.27
CA THR A 12 6.85 -12.01 -30.38
C THR A 12 8.35 -12.16 -30.62
N ARG A 13 8.99 -11.29 -31.42
CA ARG A 13 10.40 -11.47 -31.84
C ARG A 13 11.35 -10.30 -31.54
N CYS A 14 11.06 -9.51 -30.50
CA CYS A 14 11.97 -8.47 -30.00
C CYS A 14 12.26 -8.59 -28.50
N VAL A 15 12.26 -9.81 -27.97
CA VAL A 15 12.79 -10.09 -26.62
C VAL A 15 13.99 -11.01 -26.78
N ASP A 16 15.02 -10.51 -27.44
CA ASP A 16 16.39 -10.98 -27.25
C ASP A 16 17.34 -9.94 -27.83
N GLU A 17 18.49 -9.80 -27.20
CA GLU A 17 19.63 -8.93 -27.54
C GLU A 17 19.64 -7.54 -26.88
N GLY A 18 20.51 -7.45 -25.86
CA GLY A 18 20.86 -6.22 -25.17
C GLY A 18 21.70 -5.27 -26.01
N GLN A 19 21.73 -4.02 -25.54
CA GLN A 19 22.67 -2.95 -25.93
C GLN A 19 22.75 -2.67 -27.44
N GLY A 20 21.86 -1.79 -27.92
CA GLY A 20 21.96 -1.20 -29.25
C GLY A 20 21.53 0.26 -29.25
N THR A 21 22.49 1.17 -29.37
CA THR A 21 22.24 2.57 -29.72
C THR A 21 21.45 2.66 -31.03
N MET A 22 20.25 3.22 -30.98
CA MET A 22 19.41 3.44 -32.16
C MET A 22 19.96 4.62 -32.98
N VAL A 23 20.52 4.31 -34.15
CA VAL A 23 20.85 5.31 -35.18
C VAL A 23 19.55 5.69 -35.90
N VAL A 24 19.26 7.00 -35.96
CA VAL A 24 18.04 7.54 -36.57
C VAL A 24 18.33 7.95 -38.01
N GLU A 25 17.86 7.17 -38.99
CA GLU A 25 17.61 7.68 -40.34
C GLU A 25 16.18 8.26 -40.40
N GLY A 26 16.07 9.53 -40.79
CA GLY A 26 14.80 10.15 -41.14
C GLY A 26 14.07 10.89 -40.02
N GLY A 27 14.63 12.01 -39.54
CA GLY A 27 13.92 13.25 -39.16
C GLY A 27 12.76 13.26 -38.14
N ARG A 28 12.24 12.12 -37.68
CA ARG A 28 11.25 12.01 -36.61
C ARG A 28 11.96 11.52 -35.37
N ARG A 29 11.75 12.22 -34.26
CA ARG A 29 12.20 11.77 -32.94
C ARG A 29 11.67 10.34 -32.72
N PRO A 30 12.51 9.39 -32.28
CA PRO A 30 12.01 8.07 -31.94
C PRO A 30 10.98 8.23 -30.82
N ALA A 31 9.77 7.72 -31.06
CA ALA A 31 8.71 7.72 -30.04
C ALA A 31 9.26 7.01 -28.80
N LEU A 32 9.15 7.66 -27.64
CA LEU A 32 9.56 7.05 -26.39
C LEU A 32 8.67 5.81 -26.17
N TRP A 33 9.20 4.74 -25.57
CA TRP A 33 8.41 3.54 -25.24
C TRP A 33 7.11 3.86 -24.48
N SER A 34 7.11 4.95 -23.69
CA SER A 34 5.94 5.50 -23.00
C SER A 34 4.86 6.02 -23.94
N GLU A 35 5.22 6.64 -25.06
CA GLU A 35 4.27 7.14 -26.08
C GLU A 35 3.64 5.96 -26.84
N VAL A 36 4.46 4.99 -27.25
CA VAL A 36 3.99 3.76 -27.92
C VAL A 36 3.03 2.95 -27.04
N MET A 37 3.34 2.79 -25.75
CA MET A 37 2.46 2.10 -24.80
C MET A 37 1.19 2.91 -24.49
N ALA A 38 1.29 4.25 -24.43
CA ALA A 38 0.15 5.13 -24.17
C ALA A 38 -0.87 5.14 -25.31
N GLU A 39 -0.41 5.15 -26.57
CA GLU A 39 -1.28 4.96 -27.73
C GLU A 39 -1.90 3.56 -27.72
N ALA A 40 -1.10 2.52 -27.42
CA ALA A 40 -1.52 1.13 -27.50
C ALA A 40 -2.68 0.76 -26.56
N TRP A 41 -2.76 1.33 -25.33
CA TRP A 41 -3.88 0.99 -24.44
C TRP A 41 -5.18 1.73 -24.80
N ARG A 42 -5.09 2.97 -25.30
CA ARG A 42 -6.26 3.73 -25.77
C ARG A 42 -6.87 3.13 -27.02
N GLU A 43 -6.04 2.51 -27.86
CA GLU A 43 -6.49 1.73 -29.01
C GLU A 43 -7.00 0.33 -28.60
N ALA A 44 -6.54 -0.21 -27.47
CA ALA A 44 -6.93 -1.55 -26.98
C ALA A 44 -8.24 -1.58 -26.18
N LEU A 45 -8.69 -0.45 -25.62
CA LEU A 45 -9.91 -0.36 -24.83
C LEU A 45 -10.89 0.63 -25.47
N SER A 46 -12.13 0.20 -25.67
CA SER A 46 -13.22 1.07 -26.10
C SER A 46 -13.63 2.07 -25.01
N ASP A 47 -14.23 3.19 -25.40
CA ASP A 47 -14.77 4.18 -24.45
C ASP A 47 -15.82 3.59 -23.49
N ALA A 48 -16.50 2.51 -23.89
CA ALA A 48 -17.45 1.81 -23.04
C ALA A 48 -16.72 1.00 -21.96
N GLU A 49 -15.67 0.27 -22.33
CA GLU A 49 -14.83 -0.48 -21.37
C GLU A 49 -14.10 0.46 -20.41
N VAL A 50 -13.58 1.58 -20.91
CA VAL A 50 -12.96 2.60 -20.05
C VAL A 50 -13.98 3.16 -19.04
N ARG A 51 -15.20 3.47 -19.49
CA ARG A 51 -16.27 3.95 -18.58
C ARG A 51 -16.66 2.91 -17.54
N GLU A 52 -16.76 1.64 -17.93
CA GLU A 52 -17.05 0.54 -17.01
C GLU A 52 -15.94 0.37 -15.96
N LEU A 53 -14.66 0.40 -16.39
CA LEU A 53 -13.51 0.27 -15.49
C LEU A 53 -13.38 1.45 -14.51
N LEU A 54 -13.79 2.64 -14.94
CA LEU A 54 -13.79 3.85 -14.09
C LEU A 54 -15.04 3.94 -13.19
N GLU A 55 -16.03 3.07 -13.36
CA GLU A 55 -17.22 3.09 -12.53
C GLU A 55 -16.90 2.63 -11.11
N MET A 56 -16.82 3.59 -10.18
CA MET A 56 -16.73 3.30 -8.76
C MET A 56 -18.02 2.61 -8.31
N ARG A 57 -17.92 1.49 -7.59
CA ARG A 57 -19.08 0.75 -7.06
C ARG A 57 -18.92 0.55 -5.56
N ASP A 58 -19.53 1.42 -4.76
CA ASP A 58 -19.34 1.50 -3.31
C ASP A 58 -19.50 0.18 -2.56
N TRP A 59 -20.39 -0.73 -3.01
CA TRP A 59 -20.57 -2.04 -2.39
C TRP A 59 -19.32 -2.93 -2.48
N ARG A 60 -18.51 -2.80 -3.55
CA ARG A 60 -17.24 -3.52 -3.69
C ARG A 60 -16.23 -3.02 -2.65
N SER A 61 -16.23 -1.72 -2.37
CA SER A 61 -15.38 -1.11 -1.36
C SER A 61 -15.77 -1.55 0.04
N TRP A 62 -17.07 -1.58 0.35
CA TRP A 62 -17.57 -2.14 1.60
C TRP A 62 -17.25 -3.63 1.73
N LEU A 63 -17.37 -4.41 0.65
CA LEU A 63 -16.98 -5.81 0.64
C LEU A 63 -15.48 -5.98 0.92
N SER A 64 -14.60 -5.18 0.31
CA SER A 64 -13.16 -5.23 0.58
C SER A 64 -12.84 -4.94 2.05
N ILE A 65 -13.48 -3.92 2.64
CA ILE A 65 -13.34 -3.61 4.07
C ILE A 65 -13.82 -4.78 4.93
N ALA A 66 -14.99 -5.34 4.61
CA ALA A 66 -15.57 -6.46 5.35
C ALA A 66 -14.71 -7.73 5.25
N VAL A 67 -14.11 -8.00 4.08
CA VAL A 67 -13.19 -9.12 3.88
C VAL A 67 -11.92 -8.94 4.72
N ASP A 68 -11.32 -7.75 4.74
CA ASP A 68 -10.12 -7.51 5.54
C ASP A 68 -10.41 -7.68 7.04
N TRP A 69 -11.44 -7.00 7.57
CA TRP A 69 -11.82 -7.11 8.98
C TRP A 69 -12.34 -8.50 9.36
N GLY A 70 -13.11 -9.14 8.50
CA GLY A 70 -13.60 -10.51 8.70
C GLY A 70 -12.45 -11.51 8.77
N THR A 71 -11.46 -11.39 7.88
CA THR A 71 -10.26 -12.24 7.88
C THR A 71 -9.42 -12.03 9.15
N ILE A 72 -9.29 -10.78 9.61
CA ILE A 72 -8.66 -10.47 10.90
C ILE A 72 -9.42 -11.15 12.05
N GLY A 73 -10.74 -11.02 12.09
CA GLY A 73 -11.60 -11.64 13.10
C GLY A 73 -11.46 -13.17 13.12
N ILE A 74 -11.44 -13.81 11.94
CA ILE A 74 -11.22 -15.26 11.81
C ILE A 74 -9.84 -15.67 12.35
N ALA A 75 -8.79 -14.92 12.03
CA ALA A 75 -7.43 -15.19 12.53
C ALA A 75 -7.33 -15.08 14.06
N LEU A 76 -8.00 -14.10 14.65
CA LEU A 76 -8.07 -13.93 16.10
C LEU A 76 -8.89 -15.07 16.75
N ALA A 77 -10.05 -15.41 16.19
CA ALA A 77 -10.90 -16.50 16.66
C ALA A 77 -10.20 -17.87 16.58
N LEU A 78 -9.38 -18.09 15.55
CA LEU A 78 -8.56 -19.30 15.40
C LEU A 78 -7.63 -19.49 16.61
N VAL A 79 -6.93 -18.43 17.03
CA VAL A 79 -6.03 -18.49 18.19
C VAL A 79 -6.82 -18.59 19.49
N ALA A 80 -7.97 -17.89 19.60
CA ALA A 80 -8.87 -18.00 20.75
C ALA A 80 -9.31 -19.46 20.99
N ARG A 81 -9.67 -20.16 19.91
CA ARG A 81 -10.20 -21.53 19.95
C ARG A 81 -9.12 -22.60 20.15
N TRP A 82 -7.93 -22.38 19.57
CA TRP A 82 -6.80 -23.30 19.62
C TRP A 82 -5.48 -22.56 19.83
N PRO A 83 -5.21 -22.10 21.07
CA PRO A 83 -4.00 -21.34 21.35
C PRO A 83 -2.77 -22.25 21.31
N ASN A 84 -1.94 -22.13 20.27
CA ASN A 84 -0.68 -22.83 20.15
C ASN A 84 0.31 -22.04 19.26
N PRO A 85 1.61 -22.37 19.26
CA PRO A 85 2.61 -21.60 18.50
C PRO A 85 2.32 -21.50 17.00
N LEU A 86 1.76 -22.55 16.38
CA LEU A 86 1.45 -22.55 14.96
C LEU A 86 0.29 -21.59 14.63
N THR A 87 -0.80 -21.64 15.40
CA THR A 87 -1.94 -20.72 15.19
C THR A 87 -1.56 -19.27 15.42
N VAL A 88 -0.67 -19.00 16.38
CA VAL A 88 -0.08 -17.67 16.61
C VAL A 88 0.72 -17.20 15.41
N VAL A 89 1.65 -18.02 14.88
CA VAL A 89 2.46 -17.64 13.72
C VAL A 89 1.58 -17.37 12.50
N VAL A 90 0.62 -18.27 12.22
CA VAL A 90 -0.33 -18.08 11.11
C VAL A 90 -1.11 -16.78 11.29
N ALA A 91 -1.65 -16.53 12.48
CA ALA A 91 -2.40 -15.31 12.75
C ALA A 91 -1.54 -14.05 12.59
N LEU A 92 -0.28 -14.05 13.02
CA LEU A 92 0.62 -12.90 12.81
C LEU A 92 0.80 -12.57 11.33
N PHE A 93 1.00 -13.57 10.46
CA PHE A 93 1.13 -13.35 9.02
C PHE A 93 -0.18 -12.89 8.37
N VAL A 94 -1.30 -13.52 8.73
CA VAL A 94 -2.62 -13.14 8.21
C VAL A 94 -2.99 -11.72 8.64
N ILE A 95 -2.89 -11.40 9.93
CA ILE A 95 -3.21 -10.08 10.48
C ILE A 95 -2.26 -9.03 9.87
N GLY A 96 -0.95 -9.28 9.82
CA GLY A 96 0.00 -8.32 9.25
C GLY A 96 -0.25 -8.06 7.76
N GLY A 97 -0.64 -9.10 7.00
CA GLY A 97 -1.05 -8.96 5.61
C GLY A 97 -2.37 -8.20 5.46
N ARG A 98 -3.34 -8.38 6.36
CA ARG A 98 -4.60 -7.61 6.36
C ARG A 98 -4.43 -6.19 6.84
N GLN A 99 -3.48 -5.91 7.74
CA GLN A 99 -3.08 -4.54 8.08
C GLN A 99 -2.51 -3.81 6.85
N LEU A 100 -1.76 -4.52 5.98
CA LEU A 100 -1.38 -3.99 4.67
C LEU A 100 -2.61 -3.77 3.77
N GLY A 101 -3.57 -4.71 3.76
CA GLY A 101 -4.85 -4.55 3.06
C GLY A 101 -5.59 -3.27 3.45
N LEU A 102 -5.74 -3.02 4.75
CA LEU A 102 -6.30 -1.76 5.26
C LEU A 102 -5.49 -0.54 4.80
N ALA A 103 -4.15 -0.61 4.80
CA ALA A 103 -3.32 0.48 4.27
C ALA A 103 -3.47 0.67 2.74
N VAL A 104 -3.79 -0.37 1.98
CA VAL A 104 -4.16 -0.28 0.55
C VAL A 104 -5.52 0.40 0.39
N LEU A 105 -6.52 0.08 1.21
CA LEU A 105 -7.82 0.75 1.16
C LEU A 105 -7.71 2.23 1.56
N MET A 106 -6.87 2.55 2.55
CA MET A 106 -6.49 3.94 2.86
C MET A 106 -5.83 4.63 1.66
N HIS A 107 -4.97 3.92 0.91
CA HIS A 107 -4.38 4.43 -0.32
C HIS A 107 -5.43 4.77 -1.39
N GLU A 108 -6.41 3.91 -1.63
CA GLU A 108 -7.54 4.22 -2.54
C GLU A 108 -8.36 5.43 -2.05
N ALA A 109 -8.57 5.54 -0.74
CA ALA A 109 -9.22 6.71 -0.16
C ALA A 109 -8.39 8.00 -0.34
N ALA A 110 -7.06 7.89 -0.44
CA ALA A 110 -6.18 9.04 -0.71
C ALA A 110 -6.40 9.55 -2.14
N HIS A 111 -6.54 8.63 -3.09
CA HIS A 111 -6.92 8.92 -4.49
C HIS A 111 -8.37 9.34 -4.67
N ARG A 112 -9.21 9.20 -3.64
CA ARG A 112 -10.66 9.42 -3.68
C ARG A 112 -11.39 8.47 -4.65
N THR A 113 -10.84 7.26 -4.80
CA THR A 113 -11.37 6.19 -5.65
C THR A 113 -12.04 5.08 -4.84
N LEU A 114 -11.93 5.09 -3.50
CA LEU A 114 -12.55 4.08 -2.65
C LEU A 114 -14.07 4.21 -2.62
N PHE A 115 -14.62 5.42 -2.59
CA PHE A 115 -16.06 5.66 -2.64
C PHE A 115 -16.40 6.77 -3.62
N ARG A 116 -17.60 6.73 -4.22
CA ARG A 116 -18.09 7.81 -5.10
C ARG A 116 -18.10 9.17 -4.41
N GLU A 117 -18.57 9.21 -3.16
CA GLU A 117 -18.66 10.44 -2.38
C GLU A 117 -17.37 10.70 -1.59
N ARG A 118 -16.85 11.94 -1.71
CA ARG A 118 -15.53 12.29 -1.14
C ARG A 118 -15.50 12.19 0.38
N ARG A 119 -16.59 12.56 1.05
CA ARG A 119 -16.68 12.50 2.52
C ARG A 119 -16.49 11.08 3.07
N TRP A 120 -16.94 10.06 2.34
CA TRP A 120 -16.79 8.66 2.77
C TRP A 120 -15.37 8.17 2.62
N ASN A 121 -14.62 8.66 1.62
CA ASN A 121 -13.18 8.39 1.52
C ASN A 121 -12.45 8.92 2.76
N ASP A 122 -12.78 10.14 3.21
CA ASP A 122 -12.14 10.74 4.38
C ASP A 122 -12.54 10.02 5.68
N LEU A 123 -13.83 9.78 5.88
CA LEU A 123 -14.36 9.17 7.10
C LEU A 123 -13.98 7.69 7.19
N VAL A 124 -14.38 6.88 6.22
CA VAL A 124 -14.16 5.42 6.25
C VAL A 124 -12.68 5.08 6.07
N GLY A 125 -11.99 5.79 5.17
CA GLY A 125 -10.56 5.62 4.95
C GLY A 125 -9.75 5.87 6.21
N ASN A 126 -10.12 6.85 7.04
CA ASN A 126 -9.45 7.05 8.32
C ASN A 126 -9.89 6.04 9.39
N TRP A 127 -11.19 5.97 9.68
CA TRP A 127 -11.69 5.26 10.86
C TRP A 127 -11.64 3.73 10.75
N LEU A 128 -11.79 3.18 9.55
CA LEU A 128 -11.77 1.73 9.36
C LEU A 128 -10.46 1.22 8.74
N CYS A 129 -9.66 2.09 8.13
CA CYS A 129 -8.47 1.66 7.37
C CYS A 129 -7.15 2.26 7.89
N ALA A 130 -7.09 3.57 8.16
CA ALA A 130 -5.85 4.24 8.55
C ALA A 130 -5.55 4.18 10.06
N TYR A 131 -6.44 4.74 10.88
CA TYR A 131 -6.24 4.84 12.34
C TYR A 131 -6.05 3.49 13.03
N PRO A 132 -6.77 2.41 12.66
CA PRO A 132 -6.56 1.10 13.27
C PRO A 132 -5.13 0.58 13.14
N VAL A 133 -4.43 0.94 12.05
CA VAL A 133 -3.03 0.56 11.78
C VAL A 133 -2.04 1.70 12.02
N TRP A 134 -2.43 2.68 12.86
CA TRP A 134 -1.61 3.82 13.28
C TRP A 134 -1.11 4.68 12.10
N SER A 135 -1.97 4.86 11.11
CA SER A 135 -1.76 5.74 9.94
C SER A 135 -2.79 6.87 9.94
N ASP A 136 -2.61 7.86 9.06
CA ASP A 136 -3.52 9.00 8.93
C ASP A 136 -3.59 9.45 7.47
N LEU A 137 -4.80 9.51 6.92
CA LEU A 137 -5.07 9.85 5.54
C LEU A 137 -4.72 11.31 5.20
N TYR A 138 -4.93 12.25 6.13
CA TYR A 138 -4.80 13.68 5.84
C TYR A 138 -3.37 14.12 5.46
N PRO A 139 -2.32 13.77 6.21
CA PRO A 139 -0.94 14.06 5.80
C PRO A 139 -0.46 13.09 4.70
N TYR A 140 -1.00 11.87 4.65
CA TYR A 140 -0.61 10.87 3.68
C TYR A 140 -1.02 11.26 2.26
N ARG A 141 -2.26 11.74 2.06
CA ARG A 141 -2.79 12.10 0.74
C ARG A 141 -1.90 13.09 -0.04
N PRO A 142 -1.56 14.30 0.46
CA PRO A 142 -0.74 15.24 -0.31
C PRO A 142 0.68 14.70 -0.57
N TYR A 143 1.28 14.00 0.40
CA TYR A 143 2.56 13.32 0.21
C TYR A 143 2.50 12.29 -0.92
N HIS A 144 1.46 11.46 -0.90
CA HIS A 144 1.31 10.35 -1.82
C HIS A 144 0.94 10.80 -3.24
N LEU A 145 0.09 11.82 -3.37
CA LEU A 145 -0.22 12.42 -4.66
C LEU A 145 1.01 13.12 -5.27
N GLN A 146 1.90 13.69 -4.44
CA GLN A 146 3.18 14.20 -4.91
C GLN A 146 4.05 13.08 -5.48
N HIS A 147 4.14 11.93 -4.79
CA HIS A 147 4.85 10.74 -5.27
C HIS A 147 4.35 10.31 -6.66
N HIS A 148 3.04 10.14 -6.84
CA HIS A 148 2.47 9.78 -8.16
C HIS A 148 2.69 10.85 -9.24
N ALA A 149 2.61 12.13 -8.88
CA ALA A 149 2.80 13.21 -9.85
C ALA A 149 4.27 13.42 -10.25
N LYS A 150 5.22 12.92 -9.44
CA LYS A 150 6.66 13.18 -9.58
C LYS A 150 7.50 11.90 -9.60
N THR A 151 6.88 10.74 -9.83
CA THR A 151 7.53 9.42 -9.73
C THR A 151 8.82 9.39 -10.55
N TRP A 152 9.90 8.87 -9.95
CA TRP A 152 11.24 8.78 -10.56
C TRP A 152 11.91 10.10 -10.96
N THR A 153 11.36 11.24 -10.53
CA THR A 153 12.07 12.52 -10.59
C THR A 153 12.76 12.83 -9.27
N GLU A 154 13.67 13.79 -9.29
CA GLU A 154 14.31 14.34 -8.09
C GLU A 154 13.31 14.93 -7.05
N ASN A 155 12.06 15.19 -7.45
CA ASN A 155 10.99 15.67 -6.58
C ASN A 155 10.09 14.56 -6.02
N ASP A 156 10.39 13.29 -6.32
CA ASP A 156 9.70 12.14 -5.75
C ASP A 156 10.12 11.94 -4.29
N PRO A 157 9.20 12.06 -3.31
CA PRO A 157 9.54 11.84 -1.90
C PRO A 157 9.94 10.39 -1.58
N ASP A 158 9.53 9.40 -2.39
CA ASP A 158 9.82 7.98 -2.18
C ASP A 158 11.09 7.49 -2.91
N LEU A 159 11.70 8.31 -3.78
CA LEU A 159 12.92 7.94 -4.51
C LEU A 159 14.05 7.40 -3.62
N PRO A 160 14.36 7.98 -2.44
CA PRO A 160 15.40 7.43 -1.55
C PRO A 160 15.09 6.02 -1.01
N LEU A 161 13.81 5.61 -1.01
CA LEU A 161 13.37 4.29 -0.57
C LEU A 161 13.52 3.25 -1.70
N ALA A 162 13.29 3.68 -2.94
CA ALA A 162 13.27 2.83 -4.13
C ALA A 162 14.65 2.70 -4.82
N ALA A 163 15.38 3.80 -4.97
CA ALA A 163 16.67 3.87 -5.68
C ALA A 163 17.74 2.85 -5.22
N PRO A 164 17.78 2.39 -3.95
CA PRO A 164 18.76 1.37 -3.54
C PRO A 164 18.52 -0.04 -4.11
N PHE A 165 17.41 -0.31 -4.81
CA PHE A 165 17.12 -1.62 -5.40
C PHE A 165 17.57 -1.70 -6.87
N PRO A 166 17.96 -2.91 -7.37
CA PRO A 166 18.00 -4.19 -6.66
C PRO A 166 19.16 -4.31 -5.66
N VAL A 167 18.96 -5.10 -4.60
CA VAL A 167 19.98 -5.37 -3.56
C VAL A 167 20.45 -6.82 -3.60
N SER A 168 21.65 -7.09 -3.04
CA SER A 168 22.15 -8.47 -2.92
C SER A 168 21.25 -9.35 -2.05
N ARG A 169 21.23 -10.67 -2.32
CA ARG A 169 20.45 -11.66 -1.55
C ARG A 169 20.75 -11.60 -0.05
N ALA A 170 22.02 -11.41 0.33
CA ALA A 170 22.43 -11.26 1.71
C ALA A 170 21.84 -10.00 2.36
N SER A 171 21.82 -8.88 1.63
CA SER A 171 21.16 -7.64 2.08
C SER A 171 19.65 -7.83 2.25
N MET A 172 19.00 -8.48 1.29
CA MET A 172 17.57 -8.80 1.36
C MET A 172 17.23 -9.64 2.59
N ARG A 173 17.98 -10.73 2.84
CA ARG A 173 17.79 -11.57 4.03
C ARG A 173 17.90 -10.79 5.33
N ARG A 174 18.89 -9.89 5.46
CA ARG A 174 19.02 -9.01 6.64
C ARG A 174 17.83 -8.07 6.80
N LYS A 175 17.32 -7.51 5.71
CA LYS A 175 16.14 -6.63 5.72
C LYS A 175 14.90 -7.39 6.19
N ILE A 176 14.64 -8.58 5.65
CA ILE A 176 13.53 -9.47 6.05
C ILE A 176 13.60 -9.78 7.55
N TRP A 177 14.76 -10.23 8.04
CA TRP A 177 14.92 -10.53 9.47
C TRP A 177 14.73 -9.31 10.37
N ARG A 178 15.16 -8.13 9.94
CA ARG A 178 14.96 -6.88 10.69
C ARG A 178 13.49 -6.48 10.77
N ASP A 179 12.69 -6.84 9.77
CA ASP A 179 11.24 -6.62 9.80
C ASP A 179 10.56 -7.65 10.69
N LEU A 180 10.83 -8.95 10.49
CA LEU A 180 10.24 -10.04 11.29
C LEU A 180 10.63 -9.99 12.77
N SER A 181 11.83 -9.50 13.12
CA SER A 181 12.25 -9.27 14.52
C SER A 181 11.64 -8.02 15.16
N GLY A 182 10.85 -7.24 14.41
CA GLY A 182 10.19 -6.04 14.92
C GLY A 182 11.08 -4.80 15.04
N ARG A 183 12.38 -4.89 14.70
CA ARG A 183 13.30 -3.74 14.78
C ARG A 183 12.87 -2.58 13.88
N THR A 184 12.43 -2.88 12.65
CA THR A 184 11.87 -1.87 11.75
C THR A 184 10.58 -1.28 12.32
N GLY A 185 9.65 -2.13 12.80
CA GLY A 185 8.41 -1.69 13.41
C GLY A 185 8.61 -0.81 14.64
N TRP A 186 9.55 -1.14 15.51
CA TRP A 186 9.91 -0.33 16.68
C TRP A 186 10.47 1.04 16.30
N LYS A 187 11.32 1.10 15.26
CA LYS A 187 11.82 2.37 14.73
C LYS A 187 10.66 3.23 14.20
N ARG A 188 9.70 2.60 13.47
CA ARG A 188 8.49 3.27 12.97
C ARG A 188 7.63 3.78 14.12
N LEU A 189 7.34 2.95 15.13
CA LEU A 189 6.56 3.34 16.32
C LEU A 189 7.13 4.61 16.97
N LYS A 190 8.43 4.61 17.27
CA LYS A 190 9.08 5.78 17.89
C LYS A 190 8.98 7.03 17.02
N ALA A 191 9.12 6.89 15.70
CA ALA A 191 8.97 8.01 14.77
C ALA A 191 7.52 8.52 14.74
N THR A 192 6.55 7.62 14.67
CA THR A 192 5.11 7.90 14.66
C THR A 192 4.69 8.62 15.95
N VAL A 193 5.05 8.10 17.13
CA VAL A 193 4.75 8.74 18.42
C VAL A 193 5.38 10.13 18.52
N ARG A 194 6.65 10.29 18.14
CA ARG A 194 7.30 11.61 18.15
C ARG A 194 6.63 12.60 17.20
N ARG A 195 6.15 12.14 16.04
CA ARG A 195 5.40 12.95 15.08
C ARG A 195 4.04 13.38 15.64
N ASP A 196 3.29 12.45 16.23
CA ASP A 196 1.96 12.72 16.80
C ASP A 196 2.03 13.67 18.01
N LEU A 197 3.09 13.59 18.81
CA LEU A 197 3.34 14.50 19.93
C LEU A 197 3.97 15.85 19.51
N GLY A 198 4.13 16.12 18.21
CA GLY A 198 4.76 17.36 17.71
C GLY A 198 6.26 17.49 18.03
N LEU A 199 6.91 16.43 18.49
CA LEU A 199 8.33 16.37 18.85
C LEU A 199 9.25 16.04 17.65
N SER A 200 8.68 15.86 16.46
CA SER A 200 9.41 15.66 15.21
C SER A 200 9.98 16.98 14.67
N ARG A 201 11.22 16.95 14.15
CA ARG A 201 11.90 18.09 13.53
C ARG A 201 11.93 17.94 11.99
N GLY A 202 12.12 19.05 11.26
CA GLY A 202 12.32 19.04 9.80
C GLY A 202 11.05 18.79 8.99
N ARG A 203 11.18 18.15 7.81
CA ARG A 203 10.07 17.91 6.85
C ARG A 203 8.95 16.98 7.36
N VAL A 204 9.16 16.31 8.50
CA VAL A 204 8.18 15.40 9.14
C VAL A 204 7.37 16.13 10.23
N LYS A 205 7.58 17.46 10.38
CA LYS A 205 6.86 18.27 11.37
C LYS A 205 5.37 18.29 11.03
N ARG A 206 4.54 17.94 12.01
CA ARG A 206 3.09 18.10 11.97
C ARG A 206 2.71 19.22 12.95
N ASN A 207 1.68 20.01 12.60
CA ASN A 207 1.07 20.92 13.56
C ASN A 207 0.57 20.10 14.76
N PHE A 208 0.83 20.58 15.97
CA PHE A 208 0.58 19.81 17.20
C PHE A 208 -0.89 19.38 17.32
N ASP A 209 -1.82 20.30 17.05
CA ASP A 209 -3.26 20.04 17.12
C ASP A 209 -3.70 18.94 16.15
N ALA A 210 -3.26 19.02 14.90
CA ALA A 210 -3.49 17.95 13.94
C ALA A 210 -2.88 16.63 14.45
N GLY A 211 -1.68 16.65 15.05
CA GLY A 211 -1.03 15.48 15.66
C GLY A 211 -1.92 14.76 16.67
N LEU A 212 -2.53 15.54 17.56
CA LEU A 212 -3.44 15.06 18.58
C LEU A 212 -4.74 14.50 18.00
N ASP A 213 -5.31 15.12 16.97
CA ASP A 213 -6.54 14.60 16.34
C ASP A 213 -6.34 13.20 15.74
N ALA A 214 -5.22 13.00 15.03
CA ALA A 214 -4.89 11.68 14.50
C ALA A 214 -4.60 10.66 15.61
N LEU A 215 -3.88 11.09 16.66
CA LEU A 215 -3.65 10.24 17.82
C LEU A 215 -4.97 9.84 18.50
N GLY A 216 -5.93 10.76 18.60
CA GLY A 216 -7.27 10.51 19.09
C GLY A 216 -7.97 9.41 18.30
N GLY A 217 -7.97 9.50 16.97
CA GLY A 217 -8.52 8.45 16.10
C GLY A 217 -7.85 7.08 16.30
N VAL A 218 -6.51 7.05 16.41
CA VAL A 218 -5.76 5.81 16.67
C VAL A 218 -6.09 5.22 18.04
N VAL A 219 -6.14 6.04 19.09
CA VAL A 219 -6.48 5.62 20.46
C VAL A 219 -7.89 5.07 20.52
N VAL A 220 -8.87 5.76 19.91
CA VAL A 220 -10.26 5.31 19.89
C VAL A 220 -10.39 3.99 19.15
N THR A 221 -9.85 3.87 17.93
CA THR A 221 -9.99 2.64 17.13
C THR A 221 -9.31 1.43 17.77
N ASN A 222 -8.10 1.60 18.32
CA ASN A 222 -7.40 0.53 19.02
C ASN A 222 -8.03 0.22 20.39
N GLY A 223 -8.57 1.22 21.08
CA GLY A 223 -9.34 1.05 22.31
C GLY A 223 -10.63 0.27 22.07
N VAL A 224 -11.35 0.55 20.98
CA VAL A 224 -12.53 -0.22 20.56
C VAL A 224 -12.14 -1.65 20.21
N LEU A 225 -11.06 -1.87 19.45
CA LEU A 225 -10.59 -3.22 19.13
C LEU A 225 -10.25 -4.03 20.39
N LEU A 226 -9.48 -3.44 21.31
CA LEU A 226 -9.18 -4.05 22.60
C LEU A 226 -10.45 -4.30 23.43
N GLY A 227 -11.38 -3.34 23.45
CA GLY A 227 -12.66 -3.44 24.15
C GLY A 227 -13.52 -4.59 23.63
N VAL A 228 -13.64 -4.74 22.31
CA VAL A 228 -14.36 -5.87 21.68
C VAL A 228 -13.72 -7.20 22.07
N LEU A 229 -12.39 -7.31 22.03
CA LEU A 229 -11.68 -8.52 22.44
C LEU A 229 -11.81 -8.81 23.95
N ALA A 230 -11.83 -7.77 24.78
CA ALA A 230 -12.03 -7.89 26.22
C ALA A 230 -13.47 -8.37 26.54
N LEU A 231 -14.48 -7.79 25.89
CA LEU A 231 -15.87 -8.22 26.01
C LEU A 231 -16.09 -9.66 25.52
N ALA A 232 -15.30 -10.11 24.54
CA ALA A 232 -15.27 -11.50 24.09
C ALA A 232 -14.48 -12.44 25.03
N GLY A 233 -13.94 -11.96 26.16
CA GLY A 233 -13.17 -12.77 27.11
C GLY A 233 -11.72 -13.05 26.69
N HIS A 234 -11.21 -12.41 25.64
CA HIS A 234 -9.91 -12.67 25.05
C HIS A 234 -9.04 -11.41 24.82
N PRO A 235 -8.86 -10.52 25.82
CA PRO A 235 -8.12 -9.26 25.64
C PRO A 235 -6.67 -9.48 25.20
N ALA A 236 -6.04 -10.59 25.60
CA ALA A 236 -4.67 -10.94 25.23
C ALA A 236 -4.46 -11.11 23.72
N LEU A 237 -5.51 -11.40 22.94
CA LEU A 237 -5.41 -11.50 21.48
C LEU A 237 -5.05 -10.16 20.83
N TYR A 238 -5.27 -9.04 21.51
CA TYR A 238 -4.80 -7.73 21.03
C TYR A 238 -3.27 -7.67 20.88
N LEU A 239 -2.52 -8.50 21.61
CA LEU A 239 -1.07 -8.62 21.42
C LEU A 239 -0.71 -9.16 20.03
N LEU A 240 -1.56 -9.95 19.39
CA LEU A 240 -1.35 -10.38 18.00
C LEU A 240 -1.50 -9.22 17.02
N TRP A 241 -2.45 -8.31 17.27
CA TRP A 241 -2.63 -7.10 16.46
C TRP A 241 -1.37 -6.21 16.49
N VAL A 242 -0.87 -5.92 17.69
CA VAL A 242 0.35 -5.12 17.89
C VAL A 242 1.58 -5.86 17.38
N GLY A 243 1.69 -7.16 17.68
CA GLY A 243 2.80 -8.01 17.26
C GLY A 243 2.92 -8.09 15.73
N ALA A 244 1.81 -8.30 15.03
CA ALA A 244 1.76 -8.31 13.57
C ALA A 244 2.18 -6.96 12.99
N TRP A 245 1.69 -5.85 13.56
CA TRP A 245 2.02 -4.51 13.11
C TRP A 245 3.52 -4.23 13.23
N LEU A 246 4.13 -4.61 14.36
CA LEU A 246 5.57 -4.45 14.58
C LEU A 246 6.39 -5.33 13.62
N THR A 247 5.91 -6.54 13.30
CA THR A 247 6.69 -7.58 12.61
C THR A 247 6.26 -7.79 11.14
N THR A 248 5.28 -8.67 10.91
CA THR A 248 4.84 -9.15 9.59
C THR A 248 4.28 -8.05 8.70
N TYR A 249 3.60 -7.05 9.24
CA TYR A 249 3.19 -5.84 8.50
C TYR A 249 4.39 -5.07 7.94
N SER A 250 5.47 -4.93 8.73
CA SER A 250 6.71 -4.27 8.28
C SER A 250 7.35 -5.01 7.10
N LEU A 251 7.29 -6.34 7.11
CA LEU A 251 7.75 -7.16 5.98
C LEU A 251 6.84 -6.95 4.76
N ALA A 252 5.52 -7.02 4.95
CA ALA A 252 4.54 -6.85 3.89
C ALA A 252 4.68 -5.48 3.20
N MET A 253 4.83 -4.40 3.97
CA MET A 253 5.09 -3.05 3.46
C MET A 253 6.38 -2.97 2.63
N ARG A 254 7.45 -3.67 3.03
CA ARG A 254 8.69 -3.71 2.23
C ARG A 254 8.45 -4.38 0.89
N LEU A 255 7.79 -5.54 0.89
CA LEU A 255 7.54 -6.29 -0.34
C LEU A 255 6.67 -5.49 -1.30
N ARG A 256 5.64 -4.82 -0.79
CA ARG A 256 4.81 -3.87 -1.55
C ARG A 256 5.67 -2.75 -2.15
N SER A 257 6.46 -2.06 -1.34
CA SER A 257 7.30 -0.94 -1.81
C SER A 257 8.29 -1.36 -2.91
N ILE A 258 8.86 -2.56 -2.82
CA ILE A 258 9.71 -3.13 -3.87
C ILE A 258 8.90 -3.42 -5.13
N ALA A 259 7.71 -4.00 -5.01
CA ALA A 259 6.85 -4.32 -6.15
C ALA A 259 6.36 -3.07 -6.87
N GLU A 260 6.00 -2.01 -6.14
CA GLU A 260 5.56 -0.72 -6.69
C GLU A 260 6.65 -0.03 -7.52
N HIS A 261 7.92 -0.22 -7.18
CA HIS A 261 9.04 0.46 -7.82
C HIS A 261 9.95 -0.47 -8.65
N GLY A 262 9.66 -1.77 -8.69
CA GLY A 262 10.52 -2.78 -9.32
C GLY A 262 10.34 -2.92 -10.83
N MET A 263 9.45 -2.14 -11.44
CA MET A 263 9.03 -2.22 -12.83
C MET A 263 9.57 -1.06 -13.69
N VAL A 264 10.65 -0.40 -13.28
CA VAL A 264 11.21 0.78 -13.97
C VAL A 264 12.60 0.50 -14.50
#